data_AF-A0A261CGJ8-F1
#
_entry.id   AF-A0A261CGJ8-F1
#
_cell.length_a   1.000
_cell.length_b   1.000
_cell.length_c   1.000
_cell.angle_alpha   90.00
_cell.angle_beta   90.00
_cell.angle_gamma   90.00
#
_symmetry.space_group_name_H-M   'P 1'
#
loop_
_entity.id
_entity.type
_entity.pdbx_description
1 polymer ?
#
loop_
_entity_poly.entity_id
_entity_poly.type
_entity_poly.pdbx_seq_one_letter_code
_entity_poly.pdbx_strand_id
1 'polypeptide(L)'
;MPAGLTYPSLKVVLEFLDANKRTHIINRCHSSFKKVEQVIPFRVDHVLLQKKSITINKNHVEITNCLRRDEESTPPRKWKYLKVRDQNIVPGQTFSRPIPEEWTHVKSLIREMISKLLKVERKNTLLGYFENEFRFCSHDLRGLKFKVSNLKSKYVQDSLQLIHPSSAPLNYIEGCYPTTKQFRHHLIDSAKKLVINYCIDYDQSVFEQDKFPLHPNADVLFKKGWITLELIRKIVLNLKNNEYKVGVTLEFEGLQISVMNKFMKYAKQWLSATQAEIDASLDETLINNYSVIPRNRSTQVTTKSHIVIYDTVGKNERVDGERVLVLKIVPTDP
;
A
#
# COMPACT_ATOMS: atom_id res chain seq x y z
N MET A 1 -6.33 35.91 36.72
CA MET A 1 -5.41 35.34 35.70
C MET A 1 -5.94 35.73 34.33
N PRO A 2 -5.14 36.28 33.41
CA PRO A 2 -5.66 36.60 32.08
C PRO A 2 -5.99 35.29 31.35
N ALA A 3 -7.10 35.29 30.63
CA ALA A 3 -7.48 34.19 29.74
C ALA A 3 -6.31 33.92 28.78
N GLY A 4 -5.79 32.68 28.78
CA GLY A 4 -4.67 32.31 27.92
C GLY A 4 -5.02 32.64 26.47
N LEU A 5 -4.17 33.43 25.81
CA LEU A 5 -4.30 33.81 24.40
C LEU A 5 -4.59 32.56 23.56
N THR A 6 -5.84 32.42 23.15
CA THR A 6 -6.30 31.35 22.27
C THR A 6 -6.21 31.93 20.87
N TYR A 7 -5.27 31.43 20.06
CA TYR A 7 -5.13 31.82 18.66
C TYR A 7 -5.73 30.73 17.77
N PRO A 8 -6.96 30.87 17.27
CA PRO A 8 -7.51 29.97 16.26
C PRO A 8 -6.60 29.82 15.04
N SER A 9 -5.89 30.90 14.67
CA SER A 9 -4.89 30.91 13.60
C SER A 9 -3.70 29.98 13.89
N LEU A 10 -3.23 29.90 15.14
CA LEU A 10 -2.16 28.98 15.52
C LEU A 10 -2.59 27.51 15.35
N LYS A 11 -3.87 27.20 15.60
CA LYS A 11 -4.41 25.84 15.41
C LYS A 11 -4.25 25.40 13.95
N VAL A 12 -4.65 26.27 13.02
CA VAL A 12 -4.55 26.02 11.57
C VAL A 12 -3.09 25.89 11.16
N VAL A 13 -2.22 26.81 11.59
CA VAL A 13 -0.78 26.76 11.28
C VAL A 13 -0.16 25.44 11.76
N LEU A 14 -0.47 24.99 12.98
CA LEU A 14 0.07 23.74 13.51
C LEU A 14 -0.53 22.49 12.87
N GLU A 15 -1.76 22.55 12.37
CA GLU A 15 -2.39 21.43 11.66
C GLU A 15 -1.72 21.15 10.31
N PHE A 16 -1.30 22.21 9.61
CA PHE A 16 -0.68 22.12 8.28
C PHE A 16 0.85 22.24 8.31
N LEU A 17 1.46 22.41 9.48
CA LEU A 17 2.91 22.39 9.63
C LEU A 17 3.44 20.97 9.43
N ASP A 18 4.53 20.83 8.67
CA ASP A 18 5.23 19.55 8.48
C ASP A 18 5.48 18.81 9.82
N ALA A 19 5.23 17.50 9.81
CA ALA A 19 5.27 16.66 10.99
C ALA A 19 6.60 16.73 11.74
N ASN A 20 7.72 16.83 11.02
CA ASN A 20 9.06 16.90 11.60
C ASN A 20 9.31 18.26 12.24
N LYS A 21 8.97 19.35 11.53
CA LYS A 21 9.05 20.73 12.09
C LYS A 21 8.18 20.87 13.33
N ARG A 22 6.94 20.36 13.28
CA ARG A 22 6.03 20.36 14.43
C ARG A 22 6.61 19.56 15.60
N THR A 23 7.18 18.38 15.34
CA THR A 23 7.83 17.56 16.38
C THR A 23 9.01 18.28 17.03
N HIS A 24 9.84 18.95 16.22
CA HIS A 24 10.97 19.74 16.70
C HIS A 24 10.54 20.88 17.62
N ILE A 25 9.53 21.66 17.21
CA ILE A 25 8.96 22.74 18.03
C ILE A 25 8.45 22.17 19.35
N ILE A 26 7.66 21.09 19.32
CA ILE A 26 7.10 20.49 20.55
C ILE A 26 8.18 20.00 21.51
N ASN A 27 9.29 19.46 20.98
CA ASN A 27 10.38 18.98 21.82
C ASN A 27 11.13 20.14 22.51
N ARG A 28 11.04 21.37 21.99
CA ARG A 28 11.66 22.57 22.56
C ARG A 28 10.70 23.47 23.34
N CYS A 29 9.38 23.31 23.19
CA CYS A 29 8.38 24.17 23.82
C CYS A 29 7.83 23.62 25.16
N HIS A 30 7.41 24.56 26.03
CA HIS A 30 6.86 24.29 27.37
C HIS A 30 5.49 23.56 27.37
N SER A 31 5.08 23.10 28.55
CA SER A 31 3.88 22.28 28.81
C SER A 31 2.55 22.87 28.34
N SER A 32 2.41 24.20 28.26
CA SER A 32 1.22 24.88 27.73
C SER A 32 1.01 24.61 26.24
N PHE A 33 2.08 24.59 25.44
CA PHE A 33 2.03 24.27 24.02
C PHE A 33 1.64 22.80 23.78
N LYS A 34 2.15 21.89 24.62
CA LYS A 34 1.81 20.46 24.55
C LYS A 34 0.30 20.20 24.72
N LYS A 35 -0.38 20.97 25.59
CA LYS A 35 -1.84 20.83 25.80
C LYS A 35 -2.65 21.22 24.56
N VAL A 36 -2.34 22.35 23.93
CA VAL A 36 -3.02 22.81 22.71
C VAL A 36 -2.77 21.83 21.57
N GLU A 37 -1.53 21.39 21.46
CA GLU A 37 -1.07 20.56 20.36
C GLU A 37 -1.69 19.16 20.38
N GLN A 38 -1.98 18.59 21.56
CA GLN A 38 -2.66 17.30 21.70
C GLN A 38 -4.07 17.27 21.10
N VAL A 39 -4.73 18.43 20.99
CA VAL A 39 -6.08 18.56 20.43
C VAL A 39 -6.05 18.63 18.89
N ILE A 40 -4.90 18.99 18.32
CA ILE A 40 -4.75 19.20 16.88
C ILE A 40 -4.34 17.89 16.21
N PRO A 41 -5.05 17.43 15.16
CA PRO A 41 -4.67 16.24 14.41
C PRO A 41 -3.20 16.32 13.99
N PHE A 42 -2.48 15.20 14.14
CA PHE A 42 -1.09 15.11 13.73
C PHE A 42 -1.06 14.46 12.35
N ARG A 43 -0.82 15.26 11.32
CA ARG A 43 -0.80 14.80 9.92
C ARG A 43 0.63 14.43 9.56
N VAL A 44 0.81 13.20 9.08
CA VAL A 44 2.08 12.69 8.57
C VAL A 44 1.84 12.25 7.14
N ASP A 45 2.68 12.68 6.21
CA ASP A 45 2.45 12.42 4.79
C ASP A 45 2.88 11.00 4.44
N HIS A 46 4.07 10.59 4.89
CA HIS A 46 4.64 9.29 4.58
C HIS A 46 5.37 8.69 5.77
N VAL A 47 5.13 7.41 6.03
CA VAL A 47 5.89 6.60 6.98
C VAL A 47 6.36 5.35 6.28
N LEU A 48 7.67 5.12 6.28
CA LEU A 48 8.28 3.88 5.79
C LEU A 48 8.93 3.13 6.94
N LEU A 49 8.53 1.88 7.14
CA LEU A 49 9.11 0.96 8.10
C LEU A 49 10.00 -0.07 7.38
N GLN A 50 11.22 -0.17 7.88
CA GLN A 50 12.21 -1.13 7.42
C GLN A 50 12.82 -1.86 8.62
N LYS A 51 13.56 -2.95 8.36
CA LYS A 51 14.12 -3.83 9.41
C LYS A 51 14.91 -3.09 10.50
N LYS A 52 15.62 -2.02 10.15
CA LYS A 52 16.49 -1.26 11.07
C LYS A 52 16.27 0.24 10.97
N SER A 53 15.26 0.69 10.26
CA SER A 53 15.04 2.11 10.02
C SER A 53 13.56 2.46 9.93
N ILE A 54 13.29 3.71 10.27
CA ILE A 54 11.98 4.34 10.12
C ILE A 54 12.22 5.67 9.40
N THR A 55 11.47 5.89 8.33
CA THR A 55 11.43 7.18 7.65
C THR A 55 10.08 7.85 7.92
N ILE A 56 10.10 9.12 8.29
CA ILE A 56 8.91 9.95 8.48
C ILE A 56 9.05 11.18 7.62
N ASN A 57 8.20 11.29 6.60
CA ASN A 57 8.33 12.23 5.49
C ASN A 57 9.74 12.12 4.86
N LYS A 58 10.69 12.96 5.27
CA LYS A 58 12.10 12.93 4.81
C LYS A 58 13.12 12.66 5.93
N ASN A 59 12.66 12.50 7.17
CA ASN A 59 13.54 12.23 8.30
C ASN A 59 13.76 10.73 8.43
N HIS A 60 15.02 10.30 8.26
CA HIS A 60 15.41 8.89 8.32
C HIS A 60 16.09 8.61 9.65
N VAL A 61 15.55 7.65 10.38
CA VAL A 61 16.12 7.18 11.64
C VAL A 61 16.56 5.75 11.45
N GLU A 62 17.85 5.48 11.64
CA GLU A 62 18.47 4.18 11.44
C GLU A 62 19.14 3.69 12.73
N ILE A 63 19.02 2.40 12.98
CA ILE A 63 19.71 1.71 14.06
C ILE A 63 21.02 1.16 13.50
N THR A 64 22.13 1.72 13.95
CA THR A 64 23.46 1.31 13.51
C THR A 64 24.23 0.67 14.67
N ASN A 65 24.86 -0.47 14.40
CA ASN A 65 25.85 -1.01 15.32
C ASN A 65 27.16 -0.26 15.07
N CYS A 66 27.60 0.58 16.00
CA CYS A 66 28.92 1.21 15.92
C CYS A 66 29.81 0.61 17.00
N LEU A 67 30.91 -0.01 16.58
CA LEU A 67 32.02 -0.31 17.47
C LEU A 67 32.74 1.00 17.74
N ARG A 68 32.38 1.73 18.80
CA ARG A 68 33.33 2.70 19.33
C ARG A 68 34.40 1.89 20.06
N ARG A 69 35.63 1.94 19.53
CA ARG A 69 36.81 1.60 20.30
C ARG A 69 36.96 2.74 21.31
N ASP A 70 36.40 2.57 22.50
CA ASP A 70 36.90 3.33 23.63
C ASP A 70 38.31 2.76 23.86
N GLU A 71 39.35 3.56 23.59
CA GLU A 71 40.77 3.13 23.64
C GLU A 71 41.17 2.56 25.02
N GLU A 72 40.36 2.77 26.04
CA GLU A 72 40.60 2.36 27.44
C GLU A 72 39.77 1.14 27.89
N SER A 73 38.91 0.55 27.05
CA SER A 73 38.10 -0.62 27.44
C SER A 73 38.54 -1.92 26.74
N THR A 74 39.26 -2.75 27.47
CA THR A 74 39.49 -4.17 27.12
C THR A 74 38.58 -5.06 27.99
N PRO A 75 37.68 -5.86 27.39
CA PRO A 75 37.37 -5.99 25.97
C PRO A 75 36.45 -4.87 25.44
N PRO A 76 36.47 -4.59 24.11
CA PRO A 76 35.66 -3.54 23.50
C PRO A 76 34.17 -3.77 23.74
N ARG A 77 33.52 -2.84 24.44
CA ARG A 77 32.06 -2.89 24.64
C ARG A 77 31.34 -2.58 23.34
N LYS A 78 30.50 -3.50 22.88
CA LYS A 78 29.65 -3.31 21.68
C LYS A 78 28.45 -2.43 22.04
N TRP A 79 28.55 -1.13 21.78
CA TRP A 79 27.43 -0.21 21.93
C TRP A 79 26.55 -0.19 20.67
N LYS A 80 25.23 -0.12 20.85
CA LYS A 80 24.28 0.13 19.76
C LYS A 80 23.89 1.61 19.77
N TYR A 81 23.89 2.25 18.62
CA TYR A 81 23.56 3.67 18.48
C TYR A 81 22.38 3.87 17.55
N LEU A 82 21.60 4.90 17.82
CA LEU A 82 20.55 5.38 16.94
C LEU A 82 21.11 6.58 16.16
N LYS A 83 21.21 6.41 14.85
CA LYS A 83 21.68 7.42 13.90
C LYS A 83 20.45 8.08 13.27
N VAL A 84 20.23 9.34 13.61
CA VAL A 84 19.20 10.19 13.00
C VAL A 84 19.83 10.97 11.88
N ARG A 85 19.37 10.77 10.65
CA ARG A 85 19.63 11.68 9.53
C ARG A 85 18.40 12.55 9.33
N ASP A 86 18.50 13.79 9.79
CA ASP A 86 17.46 14.79 9.57
C ASP A 86 17.74 15.49 8.25
N GLN A 87 16.79 15.44 7.32
CA GLN A 87 16.92 16.12 6.02
C GLN A 87 16.25 17.50 6.00
N ASN A 88 15.49 17.86 7.04
CA ASN A 88 14.58 19.01 7.02
C ASN A 88 15.03 20.17 7.93
N ILE A 89 15.74 19.90 9.03
CA ILE A 89 16.13 20.95 9.98
C ILE A 89 17.50 21.54 9.61
N VAL A 90 18.47 20.69 9.27
CA VAL A 90 19.79 21.08 8.73
C VAL A 90 20.20 20.02 7.69
N PRO A 91 20.09 20.30 6.38
CA PRO A 91 20.42 19.33 5.34
C PRO A 91 21.82 18.75 5.52
N GLY A 92 21.93 17.41 5.59
CA GLY A 92 23.21 16.70 5.70
C GLY A 92 23.71 16.49 7.13
N GLN A 93 23.09 17.06 8.16
CA GLN A 93 23.51 16.84 9.53
C GLN A 93 23.03 15.46 10.04
N THR A 94 23.97 14.70 10.57
CA THR A 94 23.72 13.40 11.19
C THR A 94 23.90 13.52 12.70
N PHE A 95 22.89 13.11 13.45
CA PHE A 95 22.98 13.00 14.90
C PHE A 95 23.05 11.53 15.31
N SER A 96 23.99 11.20 16.20
CA SER A 96 24.09 9.85 16.77
C SER A 96 23.85 9.95 18.26
N ARG A 97 22.95 9.12 18.79
CA ARG A 97 22.73 8.98 20.23
C ARG A 97 22.86 7.52 20.66
N PRO A 98 23.39 7.23 21.86
CA PRO A 98 23.36 5.88 22.39
C PRO A 98 21.91 5.41 22.54
N ILE A 99 21.68 4.12 22.26
CA ILE A 99 20.40 3.49 22.54
C ILE A 99 20.32 3.28 24.06
N PRO A 100 19.26 3.74 24.74
CA PRO A 100 19.03 3.44 26.15
C PRO A 100 19.15 1.94 26.44
N GLU A 101 19.80 1.55 27.54
CA GLU A 101 20.04 0.13 27.87
C GLU A 101 18.74 -0.66 28.07
N GLU A 102 17.68 0.03 28.49
CA GLU A 102 16.30 -0.48 28.60
C GLU A 102 15.70 -0.93 27.24
N TRP A 103 16.28 -0.51 26.11
CA TRP A 103 15.85 -0.87 24.76
C TRP A 103 16.58 -2.14 24.26
N THR A 104 16.44 -3.21 25.03
CA THR A 104 17.18 -4.48 24.89
C THR A 104 16.92 -5.20 23.56
N HIS A 105 15.70 -5.09 23.00
CA HIS A 105 15.30 -5.73 21.75
C HIS A 105 14.97 -4.70 20.66
N VAL A 106 15.45 -4.96 19.42
CA VAL A 106 15.16 -4.15 18.22
C VAL A 106 13.65 -3.93 18.02
N LYS A 107 12.83 -4.89 18.45
CA LYS A 107 11.36 -4.81 18.41
C LYS A 107 10.79 -3.76 19.36
N SER A 108 11.24 -3.74 20.62
CA SER A 108 10.87 -2.72 21.62
C SER A 108 11.31 -1.34 21.15
N LEU A 109 12.52 -1.26 20.60
CA LEU A 109 13.07 -0.05 20.01
C LEU A 109 12.23 0.51 18.85
N ILE A 110 11.81 -0.34 17.90
CA ILE A 110 10.93 0.09 16.80
C ILE A 110 9.59 0.57 17.36
N ARG A 111 9.00 -0.14 18.33
CA ARG A 111 7.75 0.28 18.97
C ARG A 111 7.89 1.64 19.68
N GLU A 112 8.98 1.84 20.41
CA GLU A 112 9.30 3.10 21.09
C GLU A 112 9.56 4.23 20.10
N MET A 113 10.26 3.95 19.00
CA MET A 113 10.47 4.93 17.93
C MET A 113 9.14 5.31 17.27
N ILE A 114 8.32 4.34 16.91
CA ILE A 114 6.99 4.56 16.32
C ILE A 114 6.11 5.36 17.28
N SER A 115 6.00 4.93 18.54
CA SER A 115 5.18 5.59 19.55
C SER A 115 5.65 7.01 19.85
N LYS A 116 6.97 7.26 19.99
CA LYS A 116 7.51 8.60 20.26
C LYS A 116 7.50 9.53 19.05
N LEU A 117 7.78 9.02 17.84
CA LEU A 117 7.89 9.84 16.64
C LEU A 117 6.53 10.11 15.99
N LEU A 118 5.66 9.10 15.90
CA LEU A 118 4.30 9.25 15.38
C LEU A 118 3.31 9.67 16.47
N LYS A 119 3.78 9.71 17.72
CA LYS A 119 3.01 10.11 18.91
C LYS A 119 1.67 9.39 18.92
N VAL A 120 1.72 8.07 18.75
CA VAL A 120 0.55 7.21 18.51
C VAL A 120 -0.44 7.22 19.67
N GLU A 121 -0.01 7.66 20.85
CA GLU A 121 -0.91 7.99 21.98
C GLU A 121 -1.90 9.12 21.66
N ARG A 122 -1.64 9.91 20.63
CA ARG A 122 -2.59 10.89 20.10
C ARG A 122 -3.71 10.15 19.39
N LYS A 123 -4.92 10.31 19.92
CA LYS A 123 -6.15 9.71 19.37
C LYS A 123 -6.43 10.07 17.89
N ASN A 124 -5.72 11.07 17.31
CA ASN A 124 -5.95 11.65 15.99
C ASN A 124 -4.68 11.84 15.14
N THR A 125 -3.76 10.86 15.12
CA THR A 125 -2.71 10.84 14.08
C THR A 125 -3.28 10.34 12.76
N LEU A 126 -3.16 11.14 11.71
CA LEU A 126 -3.61 10.86 10.34
C LEU A 126 -2.38 10.64 9.46
N LEU A 127 -2.30 9.48 8.81
CA LEU A 127 -1.20 9.07 7.96
C LEU A 127 -1.67 9.03 6.50
N GLY A 128 -1.06 9.85 5.65
CA GLY A 128 -1.32 9.85 4.21
C GLY A 128 -0.95 8.52 3.58
N TYR A 129 0.29 8.07 3.81
CA TYR A 129 0.85 6.88 3.19
C TYR A 129 1.66 6.05 4.19
N PHE A 130 1.31 4.78 4.35
CA PHE A 130 2.03 3.83 5.19
C PHE A 130 2.71 2.76 4.34
N GLU A 131 4.03 2.72 4.39
CA GLU A 131 4.85 1.75 3.69
C GLU A 131 5.56 0.82 4.68
N ASN A 132 5.42 -0.49 4.48
CA ASN A 132 6.05 -1.49 5.34
C ASN A 132 6.80 -2.55 4.51
N GLU A 133 8.12 -2.52 4.60
CA GLU A 133 9.00 -3.50 3.96
C GLU A 133 9.37 -4.65 4.92
N PHE A 134 8.94 -4.59 6.18
CA PHE A 134 9.38 -5.49 7.24
C PHE A 134 8.26 -6.38 7.79
N ARG A 135 8.59 -7.63 8.08
CA ARG A 135 7.65 -8.58 8.72
C ARG A 135 7.66 -8.35 10.23
N PHE A 136 6.51 -8.03 10.81
CA PHE A 136 6.34 -7.93 12.26
C PHE A 136 5.74 -9.22 12.82
N CYS A 137 6.08 -9.57 14.06
CA CYS A 137 5.19 -10.45 14.82
C CYS A 137 4.06 -9.60 15.38
N SER A 138 2.81 -10.08 15.33
CA SER A 138 1.60 -9.40 15.85
C SER A 138 1.73 -8.91 17.30
N HIS A 139 2.61 -9.52 18.08
CA HIS A 139 2.91 -9.17 19.46
C HIS A 139 3.79 -7.92 19.60
N ASP A 140 4.61 -7.60 18.60
CA ASP A 140 5.67 -6.59 18.70
C ASP A 140 5.12 -5.15 18.71
N LEU A 141 3.98 -4.92 18.05
CA LEU A 141 3.39 -3.60 17.85
C LEU A 141 1.95 -3.51 18.35
N ARG A 142 1.55 -4.43 19.25
CA ARG A 142 0.18 -4.49 19.79
C ARG A 142 -0.21 -3.14 20.41
N GLY A 143 -1.41 -2.67 20.07
CA GLY A 143 -1.98 -1.41 20.56
C GLY A 143 -1.70 -0.19 19.68
N LEU A 144 -0.76 -0.29 18.72
CA LEU A 144 -0.54 0.78 17.75
C LEU A 144 -1.58 0.67 16.62
N LYS A 145 -2.33 1.75 16.41
CA LYS A 145 -3.36 1.84 15.36
C LYS A 145 -3.26 3.19 14.64
N PHE A 146 -3.00 3.14 13.35
CA PHE A 146 -2.88 4.31 12.48
C PHE A 146 -4.17 4.51 11.69
N LYS A 147 -4.62 5.77 11.59
CA LYS A 147 -5.63 6.14 10.59
C LYS A 147 -4.91 6.43 9.28
N VAL A 148 -5.07 5.57 8.28
CA VAL A 148 -4.26 5.58 7.05
C VAL A 148 -5.15 5.80 5.84
N SER A 149 -4.66 6.50 4.81
CA SER A 149 -5.35 6.60 3.51
C SER A 149 -4.82 5.60 2.47
N ASN A 150 -3.51 5.36 2.46
CA ASN A 150 -2.84 4.48 1.51
C ASN A 150 -1.89 3.51 2.23
N LEU A 151 -1.93 2.22 1.88
CA LEU A 151 -1.06 1.18 2.42
C LEU A 151 -0.21 0.58 1.30
N LYS A 152 1.09 0.45 1.52
CA LYS A 152 1.98 -0.40 0.73
C LYS A 152 2.73 -1.33 1.65
N SER A 153 2.67 -2.63 1.43
CA SER A 153 3.29 -3.59 2.34
C SER A 153 3.75 -4.84 1.62
N LYS A 154 4.98 -5.27 1.90
CA LYS A 154 5.45 -6.59 1.45
C LYS A 154 4.63 -7.72 2.09
N TYR A 155 4.21 -7.51 3.34
CA TYR A 155 3.38 -8.45 4.12
C TYR A 155 2.11 -7.73 4.57
N VAL A 156 1.13 -7.62 3.66
CA VAL A 156 -0.10 -6.81 3.88
C VAL A 156 -0.81 -7.17 5.17
N GLN A 157 -0.92 -8.47 5.48
CA GLN A 157 -1.64 -8.95 6.67
C GLN A 157 -1.06 -8.47 7.99
N ASP A 158 0.26 -8.45 8.11
CA ASP A 158 0.92 -7.96 9.33
C ASP A 158 0.70 -6.45 9.49
N SER A 159 0.71 -5.71 8.38
CA SER A 159 0.47 -4.26 8.36
C SER A 159 -0.98 -3.88 8.65
N LEU A 160 -1.96 -4.69 8.22
CA LEU A 160 -3.37 -4.43 8.48
C LEU A 160 -3.69 -4.39 9.98
N GLN A 161 -2.95 -5.15 10.79
CA GLN A 161 -3.09 -5.12 12.25
C GLN A 161 -2.70 -3.77 12.86
N LEU A 162 -1.92 -2.96 12.14
CA LEU A 162 -1.53 -1.62 12.55
C LEU A 162 -2.51 -0.54 12.07
N ILE A 163 -3.49 -0.89 11.24
CA ILE A 163 -4.44 0.08 10.71
C ILE A 163 -5.69 0.10 11.59
N HIS A 164 -6.15 1.31 11.89
CA HIS A 164 -7.39 1.56 12.60
C HIS A 164 -8.58 1.28 11.66
N PRO A 165 -9.63 0.55 12.09
CA PRO A 165 -10.79 0.22 11.24
C PRO A 165 -11.49 1.45 10.62
N SER A 166 -11.47 2.60 11.31
CA SER A 166 -12.01 3.87 10.77
C SER A 166 -11.25 4.43 9.56
N SER A 167 -10.20 3.75 9.10
CA SER A 167 -9.49 4.07 7.85
C SER A 167 -10.25 3.58 6.61
N ALA A 168 -11.25 2.71 6.79
CA ALA A 168 -12.09 2.26 5.70
C ALA A 168 -12.97 3.42 5.16
N PRO A 169 -13.13 3.55 3.83
CA PRO A 169 -12.41 2.83 2.78
C PRO A 169 -11.00 3.40 2.55
N LEU A 170 -9.99 2.53 2.44
CA LEU A 170 -8.65 2.94 2.00
C LEU A 170 -8.70 3.35 0.52
N ASN A 171 -7.93 4.37 0.15
CA ASN A 171 -7.83 4.78 -1.26
C ASN A 171 -6.99 3.79 -2.07
N TYR A 172 -5.99 3.17 -1.43
CA TYR A 172 -4.99 2.36 -2.09
C TYR A 172 -4.42 1.30 -1.14
N ILE A 173 -4.31 0.06 -1.59
CA ILE A 173 -3.53 -0.99 -0.92
C ILE A 173 -2.63 -1.66 -1.95
N GLU A 174 -1.34 -1.72 -1.68
CA GLU A 174 -0.36 -2.46 -2.47
C GLU A 174 0.34 -3.52 -1.64
N GLY A 175 0.55 -4.71 -2.22
CA GLY A 175 1.45 -5.69 -1.63
C GLY A 175 1.52 -7.02 -2.36
N CYS A 176 2.30 -7.93 -1.79
CA CYS A 176 2.36 -9.31 -2.27
C CYS A 176 1.10 -10.06 -1.87
N TYR A 177 0.63 -10.96 -2.73
CA TYR A 177 -0.55 -11.78 -2.49
C TYR A 177 -0.20 -13.04 -1.67
N PRO A 178 -0.59 -13.16 -0.40
CA PRO A 178 -0.60 -14.43 0.31
C PRO A 178 -1.86 -15.26 -0.05
N THR A 179 -1.87 -16.52 0.37
CA THR A 179 -2.95 -17.51 0.17
C THR A 179 -4.39 -16.94 0.32
N THR A 180 -5.35 -17.52 -0.39
CA THR A 180 -6.77 -17.08 -0.46
C THR A 180 -7.45 -16.94 0.90
N LYS A 181 -7.10 -17.76 1.90
CA LYS A 181 -7.64 -17.70 3.27
C LYS A 181 -7.19 -16.45 4.03
N GLN A 182 -6.03 -15.89 3.69
CA GLN A 182 -5.43 -14.79 4.44
C GLN A 182 -5.89 -13.42 3.92
N PHE A 183 -6.44 -13.31 2.72
CA PHE A 183 -6.72 -12.00 2.09
C PHE A 183 -8.13 -11.42 2.34
N ARG A 184 -9.01 -12.14 3.06
CA ARG A 184 -10.33 -11.63 3.45
C ARG A 184 -10.20 -10.73 4.68
N HIS A 185 -10.26 -9.42 4.45
CA HIS A 185 -10.20 -8.42 5.51
C HIS A 185 -11.02 -7.20 5.12
N HIS A 186 -11.85 -6.66 6.03
CA HIS A 186 -12.77 -5.55 5.74
C HIS A 186 -12.09 -4.33 5.11
N LEU A 187 -10.86 -4.00 5.53
CA LEU A 187 -10.06 -2.92 4.93
C LEU A 187 -9.65 -3.20 3.48
N ILE A 188 -9.39 -4.46 3.13
CA ILE A 188 -9.09 -4.86 1.74
C ILE A 188 -10.38 -4.82 0.92
N ASP A 189 -11.47 -5.42 1.43
CA ASP A 189 -12.76 -5.50 0.74
C ASP A 189 -13.39 -4.12 0.45
N SER A 190 -13.08 -3.12 1.29
CA SER A 190 -13.54 -1.73 1.13
C SER A 190 -12.54 -0.81 0.41
N ALA A 191 -11.35 -1.28 0.05
CA ALA A 191 -10.37 -0.45 -0.64
C ALA A 191 -10.87 -0.04 -2.02
N LYS A 192 -10.53 1.17 -2.47
CA LYS A 192 -10.89 1.65 -3.82
C LYS A 192 -10.00 1.03 -4.90
N LYS A 193 -8.70 0.91 -4.62
CA LYS A 193 -7.71 0.31 -5.52
C LYS A 193 -6.82 -0.68 -4.79
N LEU A 194 -6.64 -1.86 -5.38
CA LEU A 194 -5.74 -2.92 -4.94
C LEU A 194 -4.64 -3.11 -5.97
N VAL A 195 -3.39 -3.14 -5.52
CA VAL A 195 -2.23 -3.44 -6.35
C VAL A 195 -1.57 -4.70 -5.82
N ILE A 196 -1.56 -5.73 -6.65
CA ILE A 196 -1.05 -7.05 -6.32
C ILE A 196 0.28 -7.23 -7.03
N ASN A 197 1.36 -7.26 -6.26
CA ASN A 197 2.70 -7.57 -6.76
C ASN A 197 2.89 -9.10 -6.77
N TYR A 198 3.06 -9.70 -7.94
CA TYR A 198 3.24 -11.14 -8.07
C TYR A 198 4.69 -11.53 -7.71
N CYS A 199 4.88 -12.15 -6.54
CA CYS A 199 6.20 -12.52 -6.04
C CYS A 199 6.53 -13.98 -6.38
N ILE A 200 7.70 -14.22 -6.98
CA ILE A 200 8.20 -15.53 -7.45
C ILE A 200 8.41 -16.51 -6.27
N ASP A 201 8.50 -16.00 -5.04
CA ASP A 201 8.73 -16.79 -3.83
C ASP A 201 7.52 -17.66 -3.40
N TYR A 202 6.38 -17.55 -4.10
CA TYR A 202 5.18 -18.35 -3.80
C TYR A 202 4.93 -19.38 -4.90
N ASP A 203 4.84 -20.64 -4.48
CA ASP A 203 4.49 -21.77 -5.35
C ASP A 203 3.13 -21.52 -6.04
N GLN A 204 3.04 -21.85 -7.33
CA GLN A 204 1.81 -21.71 -8.13
C GLN A 204 0.62 -22.42 -7.48
N SER A 205 0.88 -23.49 -6.73
CA SER A 205 -0.11 -24.25 -5.94
C SER A 205 -0.88 -23.42 -4.91
N VAL A 206 -0.34 -22.27 -4.45
CA VAL A 206 -1.00 -21.34 -3.53
C VAL A 206 -2.22 -20.66 -4.17
N PHE A 207 -2.18 -20.47 -5.49
CA PHE A 207 -3.28 -19.91 -6.27
C PHE A 207 -4.28 -20.97 -6.74
N GLU A 208 -3.94 -22.26 -6.63
CA GLU A 208 -4.76 -23.38 -7.12
C GLU A 208 -5.89 -23.78 -6.17
N GLN A 209 -5.91 -23.28 -4.93
CA GLN A 209 -6.99 -23.56 -3.99
C GLN A 209 -8.21 -22.62 -4.21
N ASP A 210 -8.97 -22.97 -5.24
CA ASP A 210 -10.41 -22.81 -5.54
C ASP A 210 -11.15 -21.48 -5.40
N LYS A 211 -10.62 -20.43 -4.78
CA LYS A 211 -11.30 -19.13 -4.75
C LYS A 211 -10.29 -18.03 -4.76
N PHE A 212 -9.73 -17.73 -5.93
CA PHE A 212 -9.08 -16.43 -6.12
C PHE A 212 -10.15 -15.35 -5.84
N PRO A 213 -10.12 -14.68 -4.68
CA PRO A 213 -11.11 -13.71 -4.28
C PRO A 213 -10.75 -12.42 -4.99
N LEU A 214 -11.19 -12.29 -6.24
CA LEU A 214 -11.32 -10.96 -6.82
C LEU A 214 -12.29 -10.20 -5.93
N HIS A 215 -11.86 -9.02 -5.49
CA HIS A 215 -12.68 -8.19 -4.61
C HIS A 215 -13.75 -7.50 -5.45
N PRO A 216 -15.05 -7.65 -5.13
CA PRO A 216 -16.13 -7.24 -6.02
C PRO A 216 -16.26 -5.74 -6.26
N ASN A 217 -15.53 -4.93 -5.47
CA ASN A 217 -15.74 -3.49 -5.33
C ASN A 217 -14.50 -2.63 -5.62
N ALA A 218 -13.34 -3.23 -5.90
CA ALA A 218 -12.07 -2.52 -6.04
C ALA A 218 -11.50 -2.66 -7.45
N ASP A 219 -10.86 -1.60 -7.94
CA ASP A 219 -10.00 -1.70 -9.12
C ASP A 219 -8.74 -2.48 -8.74
N VAL A 220 -8.40 -3.51 -9.52
CA VAL A 220 -7.30 -4.42 -9.21
C VAL A 220 -6.23 -4.33 -10.29
N LEU A 221 -5.01 -3.97 -9.90
CA LEU A 221 -3.85 -3.96 -10.77
C LEU A 221 -2.87 -5.06 -10.35
N PHE A 222 -2.60 -5.99 -11.25
CA PHE A 222 -1.54 -6.98 -11.12
C PHE A 222 -0.26 -6.43 -11.71
N LYS A 223 0.75 -6.21 -10.88
CA LYS A 223 2.08 -5.76 -11.32
C LYS A 223 3.06 -6.91 -11.39
N LYS A 224 3.88 -6.87 -12.45
CA LYS A 224 5.23 -7.45 -12.58
C LYS A 224 5.39 -8.80 -11.89
N GLY A 225 5.31 -9.88 -12.67
CA GLY A 225 5.67 -11.24 -12.26
C GLY A 225 5.29 -12.26 -13.33
N TRP A 226 5.61 -13.54 -13.11
CA TRP A 226 5.32 -14.64 -14.04
C TRP A 226 3.83 -15.02 -13.95
N ILE A 227 2.95 -14.13 -14.38
CA ILE A 227 1.52 -14.41 -14.51
C ILE A 227 1.34 -15.36 -15.70
N THR A 228 0.91 -16.57 -15.40
CA THR A 228 0.68 -17.60 -16.42
C THR A 228 -0.65 -17.41 -17.12
N LEU A 229 -0.78 -17.96 -18.32
CA LEU A 229 -2.04 -18.03 -19.05
C LEU A 229 -3.15 -18.69 -18.21
N GLU A 230 -2.82 -19.74 -17.46
CA GLU A 230 -3.77 -20.44 -16.59
C GLU A 230 -4.34 -19.55 -15.49
N LEU A 231 -3.52 -18.68 -14.89
CA LEU A 231 -3.99 -17.74 -13.89
C LEU A 231 -4.97 -16.72 -14.49
N ILE A 232 -4.65 -16.16 -15.66
CA ILE A 232 -5.53 -15.22 -16.37
C ILE A 232 -6.86 -15.92 -16.70
N ARG A 233 -6.82 -17.15 -17.21
CA ARG A 233 -8.03 -17.95 -17.50
C ARG A 233 -8.93 -18.10 -16.27
N LYS A 234 -8.36 -18.49 -15.12
CA LYS A 234 -9.10 -18.63 -13.86
C LYS A 234 -9.72 -17.30 -13.41
N ILE A 235 -8.99 -16.19 -13.51
CA ILE A 235 -9.50 -14.85 -13.18
C ILE A 235 -10.68 -14.48 -14.07
N VAL A 236 -10.56 -14.62 -15.39
CA VAL A 236 -11.64 -14.24 -16.31
C VAL A 236 -12.87 -15.12 -16.18
N LEU A 237 -12.69 -16.44 -15.98
CA LEU A 237 -13.79 -17.34 -15.66
C LEU A 237 -14.49 -16.93 -14.37
N ASN A 238 -13.74 -16.51 -13.35
CA ASN A 238 -14.34 -16.01 -12.11
C ASN A 238 -15.16 -14.72 -12.34
N LEU A 239 -14.64 -13.75 -13.10
CA LEU A 239 -15.37 -12.53 -13.47
C LEU A 239 -16.64 -12.82 -14.27
N LYS A 240 -16.56 -13.79 -15.19
CA LYS A 240 -17.68 -14.22 -16.03
C LYS A 240 -18.79 -14.88 -15.21
N ASN A 241 -18.43 -15.62 -14.16
CA ASN A 241 -19.33 -16.50 -13.42
C ASN A 241 -19.82 -15.95 -12.06
N ASN A 242 -19.20 -14.92 -11.50
CA ASN A 242 -19.60 -14.32 -10.22
C ASN A 242 -20.07 -12.88 -10.40
N GLU A 243 -20.70 -12.31 -9.38
CA GLU A 243 -21.16 -10.92 -9.38
C GLU A 243 -20.03 -9.95 -9.03
N TYR A 244 -19.95 -8.87 -9.82
CA TYR A 244 -18.99 -7.79 -9.66
C TYR A 244 -19.67 -6.49 -10.04
N LYS A 245 -19.29 -5.41 -9.36
CA LYS A 245 -19.82 -4.08 -9.63
C LYS A 245 -19.41 -3.62 -11.04
N VAL A 246 -20.32 -2.96 -11.74
CA VAL A 246 -20.00 -2.27 -13.00
C VAL A 246 -18.97 -1.16 -12.72
N GLY A 247 -17.99 -1.02 -13.61
CA GLY A 247 -16.86 -0.11 -13.49
C GLY A 247 -15.61 -0.73 -12.87
N VAL A 248 -15.68 -1.94 -12.31
CA VAL A 248 -14.49 -2.66 -11.84
C VAL A 248 -13.54 -2.90 -12.99
N THR A 249 -12.30 -2.45 -12.80
CA THR A 249 -11.21 -2.59 -13.77
C THR A 249 -10.11 -3.49 -13.23
N LEU A 250 -9.64 -4.39 -14.09
CA LEU A 250 -8.57 -5.34 -13.83
C LEU A 250 -7.44 -5.14 -14.84
N GLU A 251 -6.27 -4.78 -14.34
CA GLU A 251 -5.11 -4.47 -15.17
C GLU A 251 -4.00 -5.48 -14.90
N PHE A 252 -3.33 -5.95 -15.95
CA PHE A 252 -2.15 -6.80 -15.85
C PHE A 252 -0.97 -6.12 -16.53
N GLU A 253 -0.01 -5.66 -15.73
CA GLU A 253 1.20 -4.97 -16.17
C GLU A 253 2.39 -5.93 -16.22
N GLY A 254 3.17 -5.87 -17.31
CA GLY A 254 4.39 -6.67 -17.48
C GLY A 254 4.16 -8.12 -17.91
N LEU A 255 3.06 -8.39 -18.63
CA LEU A 255 2.80 -9.68 -19.27
C LEU A 255 3.67 -9.85 -20.52
N GLN A 256 4.22 -11.05 -20.72
CA GLN A 256 4.84 -11.40 -22.00
C GLN A 256 3.83 -11.30 -23.13
N ILE A 257 4.22 -10.70 -24.26
CA ILE A 257 3.36 -10.56 -25.45
C ILE A 257 2.83 -11.93 -25.90
N SER A 258 3.65 -12.98 -25.79
CA SER A 258 3.26 -14.36 -26.15
C SER A 258 2.12 -14.90 -25.27
N VAL A 259 2.10 -14.58 -23.97
CA VAL A 259 1.04 -14.97 -23.04
C VAL A 259 -0.24 -14.21 -23.36
N MET A 260 -0.13 -12.91 -23.62
CA MET A 260 -1.26 -12.07 -23.99
C MET A 260 -1.92 -12.52 -25.29
N ASN A 261 -1.14 -12.77 -26.35
CA ASN A 261 -1.65 -13.27 -27.62
C ASN A 261 -2.35 -14.64 -27.49
N LYS A 262 -1.77 -15.55 -26.70
CA LYS A 262 -2.41 -16.85 -26.39
C LYS A 262 -3.73 -16.66 -25.64
N PHE A 263 -3.78 -15.72 -24.71
CA PHE A 263 -5.00 -15.38 -23.99
C PHE A 263 -6.08 -14.79 -24.91
N MET A 264 -5.74 -13.86 -25.79
CA MET A 264 -6.71 -13.28 -26.73
C MET A 264 -7.29 -14.33 -27.68
N LYS A 265 -6.45 -15.25 -28.17
CA LYS A 265 -6.93 -16.41 -28.95
C LYS A 265 -7.88 -17.30 -28.14
N TYR A 266 -7.53 -17.57 -26.88
CA TYR A 266 -8.39 -18.33 -25.97
C TYR A 266 -9.74 -17.62 -25.72
N ALA A 267 -9.74 -16.31 -25.49
CA ALA A 267 -10.94 -15.53 -25.26
C ALA A 267 -11.92 -15.62 -26.45
N LYS A 268 -11.41 -15.47 -27.68
CA LYS A 268 -12.21 -15.60 -28.91
C LYS A 268 -12.79 -17.02 -29.06
N GLN A 269 -11.98 -18.05 -28.82
CA GLN A 269 -12.39 -19.44 -29.05
C GLN A 269 -13.30 -20.02 -27.95
N TRP A 270 -13.03 -19.70 -26.69
CA TRP A 270 -13.60 -20.42 -25.54
C TRP A 270 -14.46 -19.55 -24.63
N LEU A 271 -14.31 -18.22 -24.69
CA LEU A 271 -15.11 -17.31 -23.89
C LEU A 271 -16.19 -16.59 -24.70
N SER A 272 -16.32 -16.92 -25.99
CA SER A 272 -17.22 -16.26 -26.95
C SER A 272 -16.91 -14.77 -27.09
N ALA A 273 -15.64 -14.39 -27.04
CA ALA A 273 -15.25 -13.01 -27.19
C ALA A 273 -15.50 -12.54 -28.63
N THR A 274 -16.29 -11.49 -28.82
CA THR A 274 -16.55 -10.87 -30.12
C THR A 274 -15.78 -9.57 -30.26
N GLN A 275 -15.28 -9.29 -31.46
CA GLN A 275 -14.73 -7.98 -31.78
C GLN A 275 -15.86 -6.94 -31.65
N ALA A 276 -15.59 -5.81 -31.02
CA ALA A 276 -16.53 -4.71 -30.87
C ALA A 276 -15.84 -3.40 -31.25
N GLU A 277 -16.63 -2.37 -31.52
CA GLU A 277 -16.11 -1.00 -31.65
C GLU A 277 -15.55 -0.52 -30.32
N ILE A 278 -14.48 0.27 -30.38
CA ILE A 278 -13.83 0.80 -29.19
C ILE A 278 -14.81 1.77 -28.51
N ASP A 279 -14.97 1.63 -27.20
CA ASP A 279 -15.77 2.56 -26.40
C ASP A 279 -15.28 4.00 -26.61
N ALA A 280 -16.18 4.92 -26.97
CA ALA A 280 -15.87 6.32 -27.27
C ALA A 280 -15.18 7.06 -26.10
N SER A 281 -15.25 6.52 -24.88
CA SER A 281 -14.52 7.05 -23.71
C SER A 281 -13.03 6.67 -23.68
N LEU A 282 -12.59 5.78 -24.57
CA LEU A 282 -11.22 5.31 -24.67
C LEU A 282 -10.50 5.90 -25.89
N ASP A 283 -9.20 6.13 -25.76
CA ASP A 283 -8.35 6.59 -26.85
C ASP A 283 -7.99 5.42 -27.78
N GLU A 284 -8.59 5.39 -28.98
CA GLU A 284 -8.37 4.34 -29.98
C GLU A 284 -6.90 4.20 -30.37
N THR A 285 -6.10 5.27 -30.28
CA THR A 285 -4.69 5.25 -30.64
C THR A 285 -3.82 4.48 -29.65
N LEU A 286 -4.35 4.24 -28.45
CA LEU A 286 -3.64 3.56 -27.35
C LEU A 286 -4.15 2.14 -27.13
N ILE A 287 -5.08 1.65 -27.95
CA ILE A 287 -5.78 0.38 -27.75
C ILE A 287 -5.52 -0.59 -28.90
N ASN A 288 -5.35 -1.85 -28.52
CA ASN A 288 -5.22 -2.98 -29.42
C ASN A 288 -6.16 -4.13 -28.98
N ASN A 289 -6.53 -4.97 -29.97
CA ASN A 289 -7.38 -6.16 -29.81
C ASN A 289 -8.63 -6.00 -28.91
N TYR A 290 -9.40 -4.93 -29.09
CA TYR A 290 -10.64 -4.72 -28.33
C TYR A 290 -11.66 -5.84 -28.56
N SER A 291 -12.10 -6.52 -27.50
CA SER A 291 -13.05 -7.63 -27.56
C SER A 291 -14.00 -7.63 -26.36
N VAL A 292 -15.20 -8.14 -26.58
CA VAL A 292 -16.26 -8.21 -25.56
C VAL A 292 -16.57 -9.66 -25.22
N ILE A 293 -16.55 -9.99 -23.92
CA ILE A 293 -16.95 -11.29 -23.39
C ILE A 293 -18.30 -11.17 -22.68
N PRO A 294 -19.31 -11.98 -23.07
CA PRO A 294 -20.58 -12.03 -22.36
C PRO A 294 -20.42 -12.67 -20.97
N ARG A 295 -21.14 -12.13 -19.98
CA ARG A 295 -21.21 -12.72 -18.62
C ARG A 295 -22.26 -13.83 -18.56
N ASN A 296 -22.09 -14.77 -17.61
CA ASN A 296 -23.01 -15.90 -17.48
C ASN A 296 -24.37 -15.46 -16.90
N ARG A 297 -25.45 -16.02 -17.45
CA ARG A 297 -26.85 -15.66 -17.20
C ARG A 297 -27.40 -16.24 -15.87
N SER A 298 -26.78 -15.93 -14.74
CA SER A 298 -27.28 -16.40 -13.44
C SER A 298 -27.99 -15.32 -12.60
N THR A 299 -27.78 -14.02 -12.84
CA THR A 299 -28.41 -12.93 -12.05
C THR A 299 -28.78 -11.68 -12.89
N GLN A 300 -29.68 -10.83 -12.39
CA GLN A 300 -30.16 -9.62 -13.10
C GLN A 300 -29.05 -8.58 -13.39
N VAL A 301 -27.95 -8.60 -12.63
CA VAL A 301 -26.80 -7.69 -12.81
C VAL A 301 -25.86 -8.20 -13.91
N THR A 302 -25.71 -9.52 -14.04
CA THR A 302 -24.86 -10.11 -15.08
C THR A 302 -25.49 -10.07 -16.47
N THR A 303 -26.82 -9.98 -16.58
CA THR A 303 -27.51 -9.84 -17.87
C THR A 303 -27.39 -8.44 -18.48
N LYS A 304 -27.08 -7.42 -17.66
CA LYS A 304 -26.89 -6.02 -18.08
C LYS A 304 -25.43 -5.57 -18.03
N SER A 305 -24.48 -6.49 -18.05
CA SER A 305 -23.07 -6.15 -18.14
C SER A 305 -22.27 -7.15 -18.97
N HIS A 306 -21.19 -6.69 -19.57
CA HIS A 306 -20.22 -7.52 -20.27
C HIS A 306 -18.79 -7.16 -19.81
N ILE A 307 -17.84 -8.05 -20.12
CA ILE A 307 -16.42 -7.83 -19.83
C ILE A 307 -15.76 -7.37 -21.11
N VAL A 308 -15.32 -6.12 -21.14
CA VAL A 308 -14.47 -5.58 -22.20
C VAL A 308 -13.03 -5.99 -21.91
N ILE A 309 -12.32 -6.42 -22.95
CA ILE A 309 -10.91 -6.80 -22.90
C ILE A 309 -10.16 -6.07 -24.00
N TYR A 310 -9.03 -5.47 -23.65
CA TYR A 310 -8.12 -4.86 -24.62
C TYR A 310 -6.68 -4.90 -24.10
N ASP A 311 -5.72 -4.82 -25.01
CA ASP A 311 -4.33 -4.53 -24.68
C ASP A 311 -3.97 -3.08 -25.01
N THR A 312 -3.09 -2.46 -24.22
CA THR A 312 -2.60 -1.11 -24.53
C THR A 312 -1.40 -1.16 -25.46
N VAL A 313 -1.29 -0.18 -26.36
CA VAL A 313 -0.09 0.03 -27.17
C VAL A 313 1.00 0.63 -26.28
N GLY A 314 2.09 -0.11 -26.08
CA GLY A 314 3.28 0.40 -25.38
C GLY A 314 3.94 1.53 -26.19
N LYS A 315 4.61 2.47 -25.51
CA LYS A 315 5.33 3.55 -26.20
C LYS A 315 6.47 3.02 -27.08
N ASN A 316 6.99 1.83 -26.76
CA ASN A 316 7.93 1.08 -27.57
C ASN A 316 7.40 -0.33 -27.86
N GLU A 317 7.18 -0.66 -29.14
CA GLU A 317 6.70 -1.98 -29.58
C GLU A 317 7.62 -3.16 -29.20
N ARG A 318 8.86 -2.88 -28.78
CA ARG A 318 9.92 -3.87 -28.56
C ARG A 318 10.18 -4.25 -27.09
N VAL A 319 9.49 -3.64 -26.13
CA VAL A 319 9.73 -3.91 -24.70
C VAL A 319 8.49 -4.56 -24.09
N ASP A 320 8.61 -5.84 -23.72
CA ASP A 320 7.56 -6.66 -23.09
C ASP A 320 6.94 -6.02 -21.82
N GLY A 321 7.62 -5.04 -21.22
CA GLY A 321 7.18 -4.39 -19.97
C GLY A 321 6.15 -3.27 -20.11
N GLU A 322 5.87 -2.76 -21.31
CA GLU A 322 5.04 -1.54 -21.47
C GLU A 322 3.58 -1.80 -21.86
N ARG A 323 3.20 -3.03 -22.21
CA ARG A 323 1.81 -3.37 -22.53
C ARG A 323 1.04 -3.78 -21.28
N VAL A 324 -0.20 -3.32 -21.19
CA VAL A 324 -1.14 -3.67 -20.13
C VAL A 324 -2.33 -4.38 -20.75
N LEU A 325 -2.66 -5.57 -20.24
CA LEU A 325 -3.94 -6.22 -20.55
C LEU A 325 -4.98 -5.69 -19.57
N VAL A 326 -6.08 -5.15 -20.09
CA VAL A 326 -7.16 -4.60 -19.30
C VAL A 326 -8.41 -5.44 -19.47
N LEU A 327 -9.09 -5.74 -18.36
CA LEU A 327 -10.44 -6.26 -18.33
C LEU A 327 -11.33 -5.32 -17.53
N LYS A 328 -12.40 -4.83 -18.13
CA LYS A 328 -13.32 -3.89 -17.51
C LYS A 328 -14.74 -4.39 -17.57
N ILE A 329 -15.46 -4.29 -16.47
CA ILE A 329 -16.89 -4.62 -16.44
C ILE A 329 -17.68 -3.36 -16.79
N VAL A 330 -18.38 -3.42 -17.90
CA VAL A 330 -19.15 -2.30 -18.44
C VAL A 330 -20.63 -2.69 -18.54
N PRO A 331 -21.56 -1.74 -18.48
CA PRO A 331 -22.95 -2.06 -18.71
C PRO A 331 -23.14 -2.54 -20.15
N THR A 332 -24.09 -3.44 -20.36
CA THR A 332 -24.69 -3.61 -21.68
C THR A 332 -25.56 -2.37 -21.87
N ASP A 333 -25.31 -1.56 -22.89
CA ASP A 333 -26.12 -0.37 -23.16
C ASP A 333 -27.62 -0.69 -23.09
N PRO A 334 -28.46 0.20 -22.53
CA PRO A 334 -29.90 0.02 -22.52
C PRO A 334 -30.51 0.03 -23.93
#